data_AF-A0A7C7RVT7-F1
#
_entry.id   AF-A0A7C7RVT7-F1
#
_cell.length_a   1.000
_cell.length_b   1.000
_cell.length_c   1.000
_cell.angle_alpha   90.00
_cell.angle_beta   90.00
_cell.angle_gamma   90.00
#
_symmetry.space_group_name_H-M   'P 1'
#
loop_
_entity.id
_entity.type
_entity.pdbx_description
1 polymer ?
#
loop_
_entity_poly.entity_id
_entity_poly.type
_entity_poly.pdbx_seq_one_letter_code
_entity_poly.pdbx_strand_id
1 'polypeptide(L)' 'RAANKLGAAFALILGEEEVRAGQVVVRDMAKGEQRAVALEEVAAWLRAQGL' A
#
# COMPACT_ATOMS: atom_id res chain seq x y z
N ARG A 1 -5.62 -0.17 -13.94
CA ARG A 1 -5.86 1.29 -13.85
C ARG A 1 -7.21 1.59 -13.15
N ALA A 2 -7.43 1.09 -11.93
CA ALA A 2 -8.68 1.30 -11.19
C ALA A 2 -8.55 2.36 -10.07
N ALA A 3 -7.43 2.36 -9.34
CA ALA A 3 -7.20 3.27 -8.21
C ALA A 3 -7.23 4.78 -8.57
N ASN A 4 -6.67 5.17 -9.73
CA ASN A 4 -6.69 6.58 -10.18
C ASN A 4 -8.11 7.13 -10.39
N LYS A 5 -9.11 6.28 -10.62
CA LYS A 5 -10.47 6.71 -10.92
C LYS A 5 -11.31 7.00 -9.66
N LEU A 6 -10.79 6.65 -8.48
CA LEU A 6 -11.46 6.80 -7.19
C LEU A 6 -10.83 7.89 -6.29
N GLY A 7 -9.75 8.55 -6.73
CA GLY A 7 -9.04 9.52 -5.89
C GLY A 7 -8.31 8.89 -4.69
N ALA A 8 -8.00 7.59 -4.75
CA ALA A 8 -7.29 6.91 -3.67
C ALA A 8 -5.83 7.41 -3.60
N ALA A 9 -5.43 7.93 -2.44
CA ALA A 9 -4.05 8.38 -2.20
C ALA A 9 -3.04 7.22 -2.22
N PHE A 10 -3.47 6.03 -1.79
CA PHE A 10 -2.63 4.83 -1.71
C PHE A 10 -3.32 3.62 -2.34
N ALA A 11 -2.53 2.73 -2.94
CA ALA A 11 -2.96 1.41 -3.40
C ALA A 11 -2.18 0.32 -2.66
N LEU A 12 -2.89 -0.66 -2.10
CA LEU A 12 -2.30 -1.84 -1.48
C LEU A 12 -2.25 -2.97 -2.50
N ILE A 13 -1.06 -3.54 -2.70
CA ILE A 13 -0.81 -4.65 -3.61
C ILE A 13 -0.44 -5.85 -2.75
N LEU A 14 -1.29 -6.88 -2.81
CA LEU A 14 -1.14 -8.13 -2.08
C LEU A 14 -1.23 -9.27 -3.10
N GLY A 15 -0.09 -9.80 -3.51
CA GLY A 15 0.02 -11.04 -4.28
C GLY A 15 0.37 -12.22 -3.39
N GLU A 16 0.51 -13.39 -3.99
CA GLU A 16 0.87 -14.62 -3.26
C GLU A 16 2.23 -14.53 -2.56
N GLU A 17 3.19 -13.82 -3.17
CA GLU A 17 4.52 -13.63 -2.59
C GLU A 17 4.47 -12.71 -1.37
N GLU A 18 3.71 -11.61 -1.46
CA GLU A 18 3.52 -10.66 -0.36
C GLU A 18 2.84 -11.33 0.84
N VAL A 19 1.79 -12.13 0.59
CA VAL A 19 1.13 -12.90 1.65
C VAL A 19 2.08 -13.89 2.30
N ARG A 20 2.90 -14.61 1.51
CA ARG A 20 3.87 -15.58 2.04
C ARG A 20 4.98 -14.90 2.83
N ALA A 21 5.39 -13.70 2.43
CA ALA A 21 6.41 -12.90 3.10
C ALA A 21 5.88 -12.13 4.32
N GLY A 22 4.56 -12.13 4.58
CA GLY A 22 3.94 -11.33 5.64
C GLY A 22 4.04 -9.83 5.37
N GLN A 23 4.13 -9.44 4.10
CA GLN A 23 4.32 -8.06 3.66
C GLN A 23 3.17 -7.62 2.76
N VAL A 24 3.13 -6.32 2.47
CA VAL A 24 2.22 -5.69 1.51
C VAL A 24 2.97 -4.57 0.82
N VAL A 25 2.81 -4.46 -0.49
CA VAL A 25 3.38 -3.34 -1.23
C VAL A 25 2.37 -2.21 -1.23
N VAL A 26 2.74 -1.08 -0.64
CA VAL A 26 1.95 0.14 -0.66
C VAL A 26 2.49 1.05 -1.75
N ARG A 27 1.62 1.44 -2.68
CA ARG A 27 1.93 2.41 -3.75
C ARG A 27 1.27 3.74 -3.43
N ASP A 28 2.08 4.77 -3.29
CA ASP A 28 1.64 6.16 -3.24
C ASP A 28 1.28 6.60 -4.67
N MET A 29 0.01 6.94 -4.88
CA MET A 29 -0.50 7.31 -6.19
C MET A 29 -0.18 8.78 -6.54
N ALA A 30 0.13 9.62 -5.55
CA ALA A 30 0.53 11.01 -5.74
C ALA A 30 2.02 11.14 -6.09
N LYS A 31 2.88 10.37 -5.40
CA LYS A 31 4.34 10.37 -5.64
C LYS A 31 4.78 9.36 -6.70
N GLY A 32 3.97 8.33 -6.95
CA GLY A 32 4.34 7.21 -7.82
C GLY A 32 5.34 6.24 -7.18
N GLU A 33 5.60 6.38 -5.89
CA GLU A 33 6.51 5.53 -5.12
C GLU A 33 5.82 4.27 -4.63
N GLN A 34 6.58 3.19 -4.48
CA GLN A 34 6.09 1.93 -3.94
C GLN A 34 7.06 1.37 -2.91
N ARG A 35 6.53 0.84 -1.81
CA ARG A 35 7.31 0.31 -0.69
C ARG A 35 6.66 -0.95 -0.11
N ALA A 36 7.49 -1.93 0.22
CA ALA A 36 7.05 -3.07 1.02
C ALA A 36 6.94 -2.64 2.49
N VAL A 37 5.83 -2.99 3.13
CA VAL A 37 5.56 -2.75 4.54
C VAL A 37 5.10 -4.07 5.15
N ALA A 38 5.45 -4.36 6.40
CA ALA A 38 4.91 -5.51 7.09
C ALA A 38 3.37 -5.42 7.13
N LEU A 39 2.69 -6.53 6.86
CA LEU A 39 1.23 -6.56 6.78
C LEU A 39 0.58 -6.12 8.10
N GLU A 40 1.20 -6.50 9.21
CA GLU A 40 0.77 -6.12 10.57
C GLU A 40 0.97 -4.62 10.88
N GLU A 41 1.94 -3.97 10.25
CA GLU A 41 2.26 -2.55 10.47
C GLU A 41 1.58 -1.62 9.46
N VAL A 42 1.03 -2.15 8.36
CA VAL A 42 0.54 -1.33 7.25
C VAL A 42 -0.55 -0.35 7.68
N ALA A 43 -1.43 -0.76 8.60
CA ALA A 43 -2.50 0.10 9.09
C ALA A 43 -1.95 1.29 9.91
N ALA A 44 -0.96 1.04 10.77
CA ALA A 44 -0.29 2.10 11.52
C ALA A 44 0.52 3.02 10.58
N TRP A 45 1.17 2.42 9.58
CA TRP A 45 1.92 3.16 8.59
C TRP A 45 1.04 4.11 7.76
N LEU A 46 -0.12 3.64 7.29
CA LEU A 46 -1.08 4.45 6.53
C LEU A 46 -1.62 5.63 7.37
N ARG A 47 -1.91 5.40 8.65
CA ARG A 47 -2.32 6.48 9.58
C ARG A 47 -1.25 7.56 9.70
N ALA A 48 0.02 7.17 9.78
CA ALA A 48 1.14 8.10 9.82
C ALA A 48 1.31 8.91 8.51
N GLN A 49 0.81 8.41 7.38
CA GLN A 49 0.78 9.14 6.11
C GLN A 49 -0.43 10.09 5.96
N GLY A 50 -1.32 10.15 6.95
CA GLY A 50 -2.48 11.06 6.95
C GLY A 50 -3.81 10.42 6.57
N LEU A 51 -3.97 9.10 6.80
CA LEU A 51 -5.21 8.33 6.58
C LEU A 51 -5.89 7.99 7.91
#